data_AF-A0ABD4Q4M1-F1
#
_entry.id   AF-A0ABD4Q4M1-F1
#
_cell.length_a   1.000
_cell.length_b   1.000
_cell.length_c   1.000
_cell.angle_alpha   90.00
_cell.angle_beta   90.00
_cell.angle_gamma   90.00
#
_symmetry.space_group_name_H-M   'P 1'
#
loop_
_entity.id
_entity.type
_entity.pdbx_description
1 polymer ?
#
loop_
_entity_poly.entity_id
_entity_poly.type
_entity_poly.pdbx_seq_one_letter_code
_entity_poly.pdbx_strand_id
1 'polypeptide(L)'
;QHYPLCVGCEQELPWLGDHCRYCALPLPMAGLACAQCSRRLPAFEKVFALWHFGFPVDTLISRFKHHRQWPLGRLMAELLGQGLRYRSA
;
A
#
# COMPACT_ATOMS: atom_id res chain seq x y z
N GLN A 1 -6.34 17.40 7.23
CA GLN A 1 -6.35 16.56 6.00
C GLN A 1 -6.20 17.47 4.79
N HIS A 2 -5.27 17.17 3.88
CA HIS A 2 -5.00 17.98 2.68
C HIS A 2 -5.61 17.34 1.40
N TYR A 3 -6.30 16.22 1.53
CA TYR A 3 -6.88 15.43 0.43
C TYR A 3 -8.38 15.18 0.67
N PRO A 4 -9.18 14.95 -0.39
CA PRO A 4 -10.64 14.83 -0.31
C PRO A 4 -11.09 13.43 0.15
N LEU A 5 -10.62 12.99 1.31
CA LEU A 5 -11.06 11.76 1.98
C LEU A 5 -11.40 12.09 3.42
N CYS A 6 -12.58 11.68 3.90
CA CYS A 6 -12.93 11.88 5.30
C CYS A 6 -12.17 10.89 6.20
N VAL A 7 -12.06 11.22 7.49
CA VAL A 7 -11.40 10.36 8.49
C VAL A 7 -11.99 8.94 8.52
N GLY A 8 -13.31 8.79 8.42
CA GLY A 8 -13.96 7.47 8.45
C GLY A 8 -13.54 6.59 7.27
N CYS A 9 -13.64 7.09 6.04
CA CYS A 9 -13.22 6.34 4.86
C CYS A 9 -11.71 6.05 4.87
N GLU A 10 -10.90 6.93 5.45
CA GLU A 10 -9.47 6.71 5.60
C GLU A 10 -9.16 5.57 6.59
N GLN A 11 -9.88 5.47 7.70
CA GLN A 11 -9.73 4.40 8.68
C GLN A 11 -10.18 3.04 8.15
N GLU A 12 -11.12 3.03 7.21
CA GLU A 12 -11.60 1.81 6.53
C GLU A 12 -10.65 1.32 5.42
N LEU A 13 -9.63 2.10 5.05
CA LEU A 13 -8.64 1.61 4.09
C LEU A 13 -7.89 0.39 4.67
N PRO A 14 -7.59 -0.63 3.85
CA PRO A 14 -6.94 -1.84 4.29
C PRO A 14 -5.44 -1.60 4.46
N TRP A 15 -5.07 -0.80 5.47
CA TRP A 15 -3.67 -0.47 5.79
C TRP A 15 -2.85 -1.75 5.96
N LEU A 16 -1.70 -1.80 5.30
CA LEU A 16 -0.81 -2.93 5.37
C LEU A 16 -0.10 -2.93 6.73
N GLY A 17 -0.47 -3.89 7.58
CA GLY A 17 0.18 -4.18 8.85
C GLY A 17 1.50 -4.91 8.66
N ASP A 18 1.68 -6.02 9.38
CA ASP A 18 2.89 -6.83 9.29
C ASP A 18 3.07 -7.44 7.90
N HIS A 19 4.28 -7.30 7.36
CA HIS A 19 4.59 -7.68 6.00
C HIS A 19 6.05 -8.08 5.83
N CYS A 20 6.32 -8.79 4.74
CA CYS A 20 7.65 -9.16 4.31
C CYS A 20 8.52 -7.92 4.14
N ARG A 21 9.67 -7.89 4.83
CA ARG A 21 10.62 -6.77 4.77
C ARG A 21 11.13 -6.44 3.36
N TYR A 22 11.02 -7.39 2.42
CA TYR A 22 11.45 -7.21 1.03
C TYR A 22 10.27 -6.91 0.10
N CYS A 23 9.34 -7.86 -0.08
CA CYS A 23 8.29 -7.74 -1.11
C CYS A 23 6.96 -7.16 -0.61
N ALA A 24 6.85 -6.80 0.67
CA ALA A 24 5.62 -6.32 1.29
C ALA A 24 4.42 -7.30 1.26
N LEU A 25 4.65 -8.59 1.02
CA LEU A 25 3.62 -9.62 1.20
C LEU A 25 3.16 -9.62 2.68
N PRO A 26 1.85 -9.60 2.97
CA PRO A 26 1.36 -9.68 4.35
C PRO A 26 1.90 -10.90 5.08
N LEU A 27 2.30 -10.73 6.33
CA LEU A 27 2.83 -11.77 7.20
C LEU A 27 2.21 -11.63 8.59
N PRO A 28 2.17 -12.71 9.39
CA PRO A 28 1.61 -12.66 10.73
C PRO A 28 2.48 -11.88 11.75
N MET A 29 3.72 -11.54 11.38
CA MET A 29 4.68 -10.89 12.28
C MET A 29 5.63 -9.96 11.51
N ALA A 30 6.01 -8.85 12.15
CA ALA A 30 6.99 -7.89 11.64
C ALA A 30 8.40 -8.47 11.46
N GLY A 31 9.20 -7.84 10.59
CA GLY A 31 10.63 -8.13 10.42
C GLY A 31 10.98 -9.42 9.67
N LEU A 32 9.97 -10.22 9.33
CA LEU A 32 10.16 -11.48 8.61
C LEU A 32 10.38 -11.28 7.11
N ALA A 33 11.07 -12.25 6.49
CA ALA A 33 11.07 -12.45 5.06
C ALA A 33 10.11 -13.62 4.73
N CYS A 34 9.27 -13.45 3.71
CA CYS A 34 8.38 -14.52 3.27
C CYS A 34 9.18 -15.69 2.66
N ALA A 35 8.58 -16.88 2.56
CA ALA A 35 9.26 -18.07 2.05
C ALA A 35 9.90 -17.87 0.67
N GLN A 36 9.27 -17.10 -0.21
CA GLN A 36 9.81 -16.79 -1.54
C GLN A 36 11.08 -15.92 -1.44
N CYS A 37 11.04 -14.83 -0.67
CA CYS A 37 12.18 -13.94 -0.51
C CYS A 37 13.34 -14.58 0.27
N SER A 38 13.04 -15.51 1.19
CA SER A 38 14.06 -16.27 1.92
C SER A 38 14.79 -17.28 1.03
N ARG A 39 14.10 -17.87 0.04
CA ARG A 39 14.70 -18.80 -0.92
C ARG A 39 15.55 -18.08 -1.97
N ARG A 40 15.08 -16.93 -2.45
CA ARG A 40 15.77 -16.12 -3.44
C ARG A 40 15.52 -14.65 -3.14
N LEU A 41 16.59 -13.93 -2.87
CA LEU A 41 16.54 -12.48 -2.71
C LEU A 41 15.98 -11.84 -3.99
N PRO A 42 15.04 -10.89 -3.88
CA PRO A 42 14.51 -10.17 -5.03
C PRO A 42 15.56 -9.24 -5.64
N ALA A 43 15.36 -8.86 -6.90
CA ALA A 43 16.22 -7.90 -7.61
C ALA A 43 15.98 -6.42 -7.22
N PHE A 44 15.26 -6.20 -6.11
CA PHE A 44 14.99 -4.90 -5.52
C PHE A 44 15.29 -4.96 -4.03
N GLU A 45 15.61 -3.82 -3.43
CA GLU A 45 15.91 -3.76 -1.99
C GLU A 45 14.65 -3.90 -1.13
N LYS A 46 13.60 -3.17 -1.49
CA LYS A 46 12.34 -3.13 -0.74
C LYS A 46 11.17 -2.64 -1.60
N VAL A 47 10.00 -3.23 -1.39
CA VAL A 47 8.72 -2.74 -1.88
C VAL A 47 8.06 -1.98 -0.74
N PHE A 48 7.54 -0.80 -1.07
CA PHE A 48 6.70 -0.03 -0.17
C PHE A 48 5.25 -0.09 -0.65
N ALA A 49 4.38 -0.67 0.18
CA ALA A 49 2.95 -0.66 -0.02
C ALA A 49 2.27 -0.09 1.23
N LEU A 50 1.31 0.82 1.02
CA LEU A 50 0.49 1.34 2.12
C LEU A 50 -0.66 0.41 2.47
N TRP A 51 -1.18 -0.32 1.49
CA TRP A 51 -2.40 -1.08 1.63
C TRP A 51 -2.22 -2.52 1.20
N HIS A 52 -2.99 -3.40 1.83
CA HIS A 52 -3.29 -4.72 1.29
C HIS A 52 -4.14 -4.57 0.02
N PHE A 53 -3.95 -5.48 -0.94
CA PHE A 53 -4.79 -5.52 -2.13
C PHE A 53 -6.12 -6.21 -1.80
N GLY A 54 -7.13 -5.39 -1.51
CA GLY A 54 -8.50 -5.81 -1.26
C GLY A 54 -9.42 -4.60 -1.20
N PHE A 55 -10.69 -4.80 -0.85
CA PHE A 55 -11.66 -3.71 -0.78
C PHE A 55 -11.27 -2.62 0.24
N PRO A 56 -11.44 -1.32 -0.06
CA PRO A 56 -11.87 -0.76 -1.35
C PRO A 56 -10.73 -0.50 -2.35
N VAL A 57 -9.47 -0.77 -2.00
CA VAL A 57 -8.27 -0.44 -2.81
C VAL A 57 -8.26 -1.14 -4.16
N ASP A 58 -8.69 -2.41 -4.23
CA ASP A 58 -8.85 -3.14 -5.49
C ASP A 58 -9.79 -2.41 -6.48
N THR A 59 -10.89 -1.89 -5.96
CA THR A 59 -11.94 -1.17 -6.69
C THR A 59 -11.45 0.22 -7.09
N LEU A 60 -10.75 0.91 -6.19
CA LEU A 60 -10.12 2.20 -6.49
C LEU A 60 -9.09 2.05 -7.63
N ILE A 61 -8.23 1.04 -7.56
CA ILE A 61 -7.24 0.73 -8.60
C ILE A 61 -7.93 0.39 -9.92
N SER A 62 -8.96 -0.47 -9.89
CA SER A 62 -9.70 -0.86 -11.09
C SER A 62 -10.38 0.33 -11.76
N ARG A 63 -11.08 1.17 -10.98
CA ARG A 63 -11.74 2.39 -11.47
C ARG A 63 -10.76 3.41 -12.03
N PHE A 64 -9.61 3.56 -11.37
CA PHE A 64 -8.52 4.40 -11.88
C PHE A 64 -8.01 3.89 -13.24
N LYS A 65 -7.60 2.61 -13.31
CA LYS A 65 -6.96 2.03 -14.51
C LYS A 65 -7.90 1.88 -15.70
N HIS A 66 -9.12 1.40 -15.46
CA HIS A 66 -10.01 0.94 -16.54
C HIS A 66 -11.19 1.89 -16.78
N HIS A 67 -11.59 2.67 -15.78
CA HIS A 67 -12.72 3.59 -15.87
C HIS A 67 -12.30 5.07 -15.94
N ARG A 68 -11.00 5.36 -16.12
CA ARG A 68 -10.46 6.72 -16.27
C ARG A 68 -10.84 7.65 -15.11
N GLN A 69 -10.99 7.10 -13.90
CA GLN A 69 -11.24 7.89 -12.69
C GLN A 69 -9.92 8.45 -12.14
N TRP A 70 -9.31 9.37 -12.90
CA TRP A 70 -8.01 9.99 -12.58
C TRP A 70 -7.91 10.60 -11.16
N PRO A 71 -8.96 11.23 -10.60
CA PRO A 71 -8.90 11.75 -9.24
C PRO A 71 -8.61 10.68 -8.18
N LEU A 72 -9.03 9.42 -8.41
CA LEU A 72 -8.69 8.31 -7.50
C LEU A 72 -7.20 8.00 -7.52
N GLY A 73 -6.58 8.02 -8.71
CA GLY A 73 -5.14 7.86 -8.85
C GLY A 73 -4.37 8.96 -8.13
N ARG A 74 -4.84 10.21 -8.23
CA ARG A 74 -4.26 11.36 -7.53
C ARG A 74 -4.35 11.20 -6.01
N LEU A 75 -5.54 10.87 -5.49
CA LEU A 75 -5.76 10.63 -4.06
C LEU A 75 -4.81 9.53 -3.54
N MET A 76 -4.75 8.38 -4.23
CA MET A 76 -3.86 7.28 -3.84
C MET A 76 -2.39 7.68 -3.86
N ALA A 77 -1.95 8.48 -4.84
CA ALA A 77 -0.58 8.98 -4.91
C ALA A 77 -0.24 9.97 -3.79
N GLU A 78 -1.18 10.86 -3.43
CA GLU A 78 -1.00 11.81 -2.32
C GLU A 78 -0.87 11.07 -0.97
N LEU A 79 -1.75 10.10 -0.71
CA LEU A 79 -1.68 9.24 0.46
C LEU A 79 -0.36 8.46 0.50
N LEU A 80 0.06 7.87 -0.63
CA LEU A 80 1.36 7.19 -0.77
C LEU A 80 2.54 8.10 -0.44
N GLY A 81 2.57 9.30 -1.00
CA GLY A 81 3.62 10.28 -0.74
C GLY A 81 3.66 10.76 0.71
N GLN A 82 2.53 10.81 1.41
CA GLN A 82 2.50 11.10 2.84
C GLN A 82 3.02 9.93 3.67
N GLY A 83 2.53 8.71 3.42
CA GLY A 83 2.96 7.53 4.18
C GLY A 83 4.43 7.17 3.97
N LEU A 84 4.98 7.46 2.78
CA LEU A 84 6.43 7.35 2.52
C LEU A 84 7.21 8.30 3.43
N ARG A 85 6.82 9.58 3.50
CA ARG A 85 7.49 10.59 4.34
C ARG A 85 7.51 10.21 5.82
N TYR A 86 6.44 9.63 6.34
CA TYR A 86 6.38 9.18 7.73
C TYR A 86 7.27 7.98 8.04
N ARG A 87 7.63 7.15 7.05
CA ARG A 87 8.44 5.92 7.25
C ARG A 87 9.90 6.09 6.83
N SER A 88 10.23 7.18 6.15
CA SER A 88 11.60 7.57 5.78
C SER A 88 12.22 8.64 6.69
N ALA A 89 11.46 9.15 7.66
CA ALA A 89 11.96 9.91 8.80
C ALA A 89 12.28 8.94 9.95
#